data_AF-A0A9D8RQH9-F1
#
_entry.id   AF-A0A9D8RQH9-F1
#
_cell.length_a   1.000
_cell.length_b   1.000
_cell.length_c   1.000
_cell.angle_alpha   90.00
_cell.angle_beta   90.00
_cell.angle_gamma   90.00
#
_symmetry.space_group_name_H-M   'P 1'
#
loop_
_entity.id
_entity.type
_entity.pdbx_description
1 polymer ?
#
loop_
_entity_poly.entity_id
_entity_poly.type
_entity_poly.pdbx_seq_one_letter_code
_entity_poly.pdbx_strand_id
1 'polypeptide(L)'
;MTRKGFTLIELLVVVLIIGILASVALPQYQKAVAKSRLVTLFPLVDGVVRAQEMYYLENGLYADNFSVLDVVPPAGSREEKDETTVKIIYDNGSSVSMNFNEGYITGDLQYGNLRYFVSLLHGLRGSSRRCYAHNKYASVCTSLGGRLMQTNDGNWSIYILE
;
A
#
# COMPACT_ATOMS: atom_id res chain seq x y z
N MET A 1 12.88 25.10 52.36
CA MET A 1 13.00 23.92 51.48
C MET A 1 13.49 24.38 50.12
N THR A 2 14.77 24.17 49.81
CA THR A 2 15.35 24.51 48.50
C THR A 2 14.94 23.45 47.48
N ARG A 3 14.16 23.83 46.47
CA ARG A 3 13.86 22.98 45.33
C ARG A 3 15.14 22.85 44.50
N LYS A 4 15.67 21.63 44.35
CA LYS A 4 16.71 21.33 43.36
C LYS A 4 16.10 21.52 41.97
N GLY A 5 16.59 22.51 41.22
CA GLY A 5 16.24 22.70 39.82
C GLY A 5 16.99 21.72 38.92
N PHE A 6 16.39 21.35 37.79
CA PHE A 6 17.05 20.61 36.72
C PHE A 6 18.22 21.44 36.16
N THR A 7 19.34 20.78 35.87
CA THR A 7 20.48 21.44 35.22
C THR A 7 20.29 21.47 33.70
N LEU A 8 20.81 22.51 33.06
CA LEU A 8 20.74 22.65 31.60
C LEU A 8 21.54 21.55 30.88
N ILE A 9 22.61 21.07 31.51
CA ILE A 9 23.42 19.96 30.99
C ILE A 9 22.66 18.61 31.06
N GLU A 10 21.86 18.36 32.09
CA GLU A 10 21.01 17.16 32.17
C GLU A 10 20.00 17.14 31.03
N LEU A 11 19.37 18.28 30.74
CA LEU A 11 18.43 18.37 29.61
C LEU A 11 19.13 18.18 28.26
N LEU A 12 20.34 18.70 28.09
CA LEU A 12 21.09 18.59 26.85
C LEU A 12 21.45 17.14 26.52
N VAL A 13 21.92 16.38 27.52
CA VAL A 13 22.24 14.95 27.34
C VAL A 13 20.98 14.14 27.00
N VAL A 14 19.85 14.44 27.63
CA VAL A 14 18.58 13.75 27.34
C VAL A 14 18.13 13.99 25.90
N VAL A 15 18.14 15.23 25.42
CA VAL A 15 17.75 15.56 24.04
C VAL A 15 18.71 14.92 23.03
N LEU A 16 20.01 14.86 23.35
CA LEU A 16 21.00 14.18 22.51
C LEU A 16 20.70 12.69 22.37
N ILE A 17 20.41 11.99 23.48
CA ILE A 17 20.07 10.56 23.46
C ILE A 17 18.76 10.33 22.68
N ILE A 18 17.72 11.14 22.91
CA ILE A 18 16.46 11.05 22.17
C ILE A 18 16.67 11.27 20.67
N GLY A 19 17.53 12.23 20.28
CA GLY A 19 17.86 12.50 18.89
C GLY A 19 18.50 11.32 18.18
N ILE A 20 19.46 10.63 18.84
CA ILE A 20 20.11 9.44 18.29
C ILE A 20 19.08 8.31 18.13
N LEU A 21 18.28 8.03 19.15
CA LEU A 21 17.26 6.97 19.10
C LEU A 21 16.20 7.25 18.02
N ALA A 22 15.75 8.50 17.89
CA ALA A 22 14.76 8.89 16.88
C ALA A 22 15.27 8.69 15.45
N SER A 23 16.55 8.96 15.19
CA SER A 23 17.15 8.82 13.86
C SER A 23 17.11 7.39 13.31
N VAL A 24 17.26 6.40 14.19
CA VAL A 24 17.24 4.97 13.85
C VAL A 24 15.80 4.43 13.89
N ALA A 25 14.99 4.85 14.87
CA ALA A 25 13.65 4.33 15.07
C ALA A 25 12.65 4.76 13.97
N LEU A 26 12.75 6.01 13.50
CA LEU A 26 11.79 6.58 12.55
C LEU A 26 11.68 5.81 11.21
N PRO A 27 12.79 5.49 10.50
CA PRO A 27 12.68 4.73 9.24
C PRO A 27 12.13 3.31 9.45
N GLN A 28 12.43 2.68 10.58
CA GLN A 28 11.89 1.35 10.92
C GLN A 28 10.39 1.42 11.20
N TYR A 29 9.95 2.41 11.97
CA TYR A 29 8.53 2.66 12.24
C TYR A 29 7.75 2.91 10.94
N GLN A 30 8.29 3.71 10.01
CA GLN A 30 7.68 3.96 8.70
C GLN A 30 7.46 2.67 7.89
N LYS A 31 8.42 1.73 7.93
CA LYS A 31 8.29 0.42 7.27
C LYS A 31 7.22 -0.45 7.91
N ALA A 32 7.15 -0.46 9.24
CA ALA A 32 6.14 -1.23 9.98
C ALA A 32 4.71 -0.74 9.68
N VAL A 33 4.50 0.59 9.67
CA VAL A 33 3.21 1.20 9.32
C VAL A 33 2.85 0.96 7.85
N ALA A 34 3.81 1.03 6.94
CA ALA A 34 3.57 0.71 5.53
C ALA A 34 3.14 -0.75 5.35
N LYS A 35 3.81 -1.68 6.03
CA LYS A 35 3.45 -3.11 6.01
C LYS A 35 2.03 -3.34 6.54
N SER A 36 1.70 -2.81 7.71
CA SER A 36 0.38 -3.04 8.32
C SER A 36 -0.76 -2.55 7.41
N ARG A 37 -0.58 -1.39 6.77
CA ARG A 37 -1.56 -0.86 5.82
C ARG A 37 -1.63 -1.68 4.54
N LEU A 38 -0.49 -2.14 4.01
CA LEU A 38 -0.52 -2.97 2.80
C LEU A 38 -1.30 -4.27 3.04
N VAL A 39 -1.13 -4.87 4.23
CA VAL A 39 -1.87 -6.07 4.64
C VAL A 39 -3.38 -5.84 4.59
N THR A 40 -3.86 -4.63 4.92
CA THR A 40 -5.29 -4.30 4.83
C THR A 40 -5.82 -4.22 3.40
N LEU A 41 -4.96 -3.97 2.40
CA LEU A 41 -5.38 -3.88 0.99
C LEU A 41 -5.55 -5.26 0.33
N PHE A 42 -4.86 -6.31 0.78
CA PHE A 42 -4.98 -7.65 0.20
C PHE A 42 -6.43 -8.17 0.13
N PRO A 43 -7.21 -8.21 1.23
CA PRO A 43 -8.57 -8.73 1.17
C PRO A 43 -9.49 -7.85 0.30
N LEU A 44 -9.21 -6.55 0.19
CA LEU A 44 -9.96 -5.62 -0.64
C LEU A 44 -9.70 -5.91 -2.12
N VAL A 45 -8.44 -6.00 -2.53
CA VAL A 45 -8.06 -6.38 -3.90
C VAL A 45 -8.59 -7.76 -4.25
N ASP A 46 -8.44 -8.75 -3.36
CA ASP A 46 -8.91 -10.12 -3.59
C ASP A 46 -10.44 -10.20 -3.71
N GLY A 47 -11.18 -9.40 -2.94
CA GLY A 47 -12.63 -9.31 -3.07
C GLY A 47 -13.06 -8.79 -4.44
N VAL A 48 -12.37 -7.76 -4.95
CA VAL A 48 -12.64 -7.18 -6.26
C VAL A 48 -12.26 -8.14 -7.39
N VAL A 49 -11.12 -8.84 -7.28
CA VAL A 49 -10.72 -9.88 -8.26
C VAL A 49 -11.79 -10.96 -8.36
N ARG A 50 -12.25 -11.49 -7.23
CA ARG A 50 -13.28 -12.54 -7.21
C ARG A 50 -14.60 -12.06 -7.82
N ALA A 51 -15.02 -10.84 -7.50
CA ALA A 51 -16.23 -10.27 -8.10
C ALA A 51 -16.09 -10.11 -9.62
N GLN A 52 -14.92 -9.70 -10.10
CA GLN A 52 -14.62 -9.60 -11.53
C GLN A 52 -14.63 -10.98 -12.21
N GLU A 53 -14.07 -12.01 -11.58
CA GLU A 53 -14.12 -13.39 -12.09
C GLU A 53 -15.56 -13.91 -12.18
N MET A 54 -16.38 -13.68 -11.15
CA MET A 54 -17.79 -14.04 -11.16
C MET A 54 -18.56 -13.33 -12.28
N TYR A 55 -18.36 -12.02 -12.42
CA TYR A 55 -18.99 -11.24 -13.49
C TYR A 55 -18.55 -11.72 -14.89
N TYR A 56 -17.28 -12.09 -15.04
CA TYR A 56 -16.76 -12.65 -16.29
C TYR A 56 -17.38 -14.02 -16.62
N LEU A 57 -17.61 -14.88 -15.63
CA LEU A 57 -18.28 -16.16 -15.83
C LEU A 57 -19.73 -16.00 -16.28
N GLU A 58 -20.40 -14.94 -15.87
CA GLU A 58 -21.79 -14.64 -16.26
C GLU A 58 -21.89 -13.94 -17.61
N ASN A 59 -21.00 -12.98 -17.91
CA ASN A 59 -21.14 -12.06 -19.05
C ASN A 59 -20.08 -12.25 -20.15
N GLY A 60 -19.05 -13.06 -19.91
CA GLY A 60 -17.93 -13.26 -20.83
C GLY A 60 -16.98 -12.06 -20.98
N LEU A 61 -17.17 -11.00 -20.20
CA LEU A 61 -16.41 -9.75 -20.20
C LEU A 61 -16.21 -9.29 -18.75
N TYR A 62 -15.12 -8.57 -18.46
CA TYR A 62 -14.91 -7.95 -17.15
C TYR A 62 -15.73 -6.67 -17.02
N ALA A 63 -16.14 -6.35 -15.79
CA ALA A 63 -16.89 -5.15 -15.49
C ALA A 63 -16.01 -3.91 -15.62
N ASP A 64 -16.56 -2.84 -16.18
CA ASP A 64 -15.93 -1.51 -16.36
C ASP A 64 -16.30 -0.50 -15.25
N ASN A 65 -17.02 -0.96 -14.22
CA ASN A 65 -17.51 -0.14 -13.12
C ASN A 65 -17.67 -0.99 -11.85
N PHE A 66 -17.46 -0.39 -10.67
CA PHE A 66 -17.75 -1.06 -9.40
C PHE A 66 -19.24 -1.26 -9.15
N SER A 67 -20.12 -0.43 -9.73
CA SER A 67 -21.56 -0.51 -9.50
C SER A 67 -22.21 -1.84 -9.93
N VAL A 68 -21.60 -2.52 -10.90
CA VAL A 68 -22.06 -3.84 -11.40
C VAL A 68 -21.36 -5.00 -10.69
N LEU A 69 -20.32 -4.71 -9.91
CA LEU A 69 -19.67 -5.69 -9.06
C LEU A 69 -20.38 -5.67 -7.71
N ASP A 70 -20.71 -6.82 -7.16
CA ASP A 70 -21.27 -6.95 -5.81
C ASP A 70 -20.17 -6.76 -4.74
N VAL A 71 -19.46 -5.64 -4.82
CA VAL A 71 -18.40 -5.24 -3.91
C VAL A 71 -18.81 -3.93 -3.27
N VAL A 72 -19.14 -4.01 -1.98
CA VAL A 72 -19.43 -2.81 -1.19
C VAL A 72 -18.12 -2.16 -0.76
N PRO A 73 -17.81 -0.93 -1.21
CA PRO A 73 -16.66 -0.20 -0.71
C PRO A 73 -16.82 0.07 0.80
N PRO A 74 -15.75 -0.07 1.59
CA PRO A 74 -15.73 0.36 2.99
C PRO A 74 -16.26 1.79 3.18
N ALA A 75 -16.94 2.04 4.31
CA ALA A 75 -17.39 3.39 4.67
C ALA A 75 -16.21 4.37 4.73
N GLY A 76 -16.42 5.63 4.33
CA GLY A 76 -15.33 6.60 4.22
C GLY A 76 -14.45 6.37 2.99
N SER A 77 -15.07 5.98 1.87
CA SER A 77 -14.40 5.87 0.59
C SER A 77 -15.10 6.71 -0.46
N ARG A 78 -14.32 7.20 -1.42
CA ARG A 78 -14.80 7.95 -2.59
C ARG A 78 -14.41 7.22 -3.85
N GLU A 79 -15.30 7.20 -4.83
CA GLU A 79 -15.04 6.65 -6.15
C GLU A 79 -14.56 7.77 -7.08
N GLU A 80 -13.50 7.51 -7.83
CA GLU A 80 -12.95 8.37 -8.86
C GLU A 80 -12.84 7.56 -10.14
N LYS A 81 -13.57 7.97 -11.19
CA LYS A 81 -13.58 7.30 -12.50
C LYS A 81 -12.80 8.14 -13.51
N ASP A 82 -11.87 7.49 -14.19
CA ASP A 82 -11.15 7.97 -15.35
C ASP A 82 -11.52 7.13 -16.59
N GLU A 83 -11.05 7.49 -17.78
CA GLU A 83 -11.40 6.82 -19.04
C GLU A 83 -11.11 5.32 -19.05
N THR A 84 -10.06 4.90 -18.34
CA THR A 84 -9.56 3.51 -18.35
C THR A 84 -9.49 2.87 -16.98
N THR A 85 -9.68 3.67 -15.92
CA THR A 85 -9.56 3.20 -14.54
C THR A 85 -10.72 3.67 -13.68
N VAL A 86 -11.18 2.81 -12.78
CA VAL A 86 -12.02 3.25 -11.66
C VAL A 86 -11.28 2.98 -10.36
N LYS A 87 -11.25 3.98 -9.49
CA LYS A 87 -10.44 4.02 -8.29
C LYS A 87 -11.31 4.31 -7.07
N ILE A 88 -11.26 3.41 -6.08
CA ILE A 88 -11.81 3.64 -4.75
C ILE A 88 -10.70 4.21 -3.88
N ILE A 89 -10.92 5.36 -3.27
CA ILE A 89 -9.96 6.05 -2.42
C ILE A 89 -10.49 6.08 -1.00
N TYR A 90 -9.71 5.57 -0.06
CA TYR A 90 -10.05 5.52 1.36
C TYR A 90 -9.60 6.80 2.08
N ASP A 91 -10.24 7.11 3.22
CA ASP A 91 -9.89 8.26 4.07
C ASP A 91 -8.41 8.31 4.49
N ASN A 92 -7.76 7.16 4.60
CA ASN A 92 -6.34 7.05 4.93
C ASN A 92 -5.40 7.40 3.76
N GLY A 93 -5.95 7.71 2.58
CA GLY A 93 -5.25 8.03 1.34
C GLY A 93 -4.94 6.81 0.45
N SER A 94 -5.01 5.59 0.97
CA SER A 94 -4.85 4.39 0.13
C SER A 94 -5.98 4.23 -0.87
N SER A 95 -5.75 3.46 -1.91
CA SER A 95 -6.74 3.26 -2.96
C SER A 95 -6.69 1.90 -3.60
N VAL A 96 -7.83 1.40 -4.06
CA VAL A 96 -7.92 0.24 -4.94
C VAL A 96 -8.41 0.72 -6.31
N SER A 97 -7.64 0.46 -7.35
CA SER A 97 -7.96 0.86 -8.73
C SER A 97 -8.12 -0.38 -9.60
N MET A 98 -9.07 -0.34 -10.54
CA MET A 98 -9.23 -1.34 -11.59
C MET A 98 -8.87 -0.71 -12.92
N ASN A 99 -8.05 -1.37 -13.74
CA ASN A 99 -7.83 -1.00 -15.13
C ASN A 99 -8.52 -2.04 -16.03
N PHE A 100 -9.52 -1.60 -16.78
CA PHE A 100 -10.38 -2.49 -17.57
C PHE A 100 -9.78 -2.85 -18.92
N ASN A 101 -8.88 -2.03 -19.44
CA ASN A 101 -8.21 -2.27 -20.72
C ASN A 101 -7.07 -3.29 -20.57
N GLU A 102 -6.31 -3.16 -19.49
CA GLU A 102 -5.14 -4.00 -19.23
C GLU A 102 -5.45 -5.21 -18.31
N GLY A 103 -6.64 -5.23 -17.69
CA GLY A 103 -7.16 -6.38 -16.95
C GLY A 103 -6.42 -6.66 -15.64
N TYR A 104 -6.12 -5.61 -14.87
CA TYR A 104 -5.52 -5.74 -13.55
C TYR A 104 -6.16 -4.83 -12.51
N ILE A 105 -6.00 -5.20 -11.25
CA ILE A 105 -6.41 -4.44 -10.09
C ILE A 105 -5.17 -4.03 -9.31
N THR A 106 -5.05 -2.75 -8.96
CA THR A 106 -3.99 -2.21 -8.10
C THR A 106 -4.51 -1.83 -6.73
N GLY A 107 -3.77 -2.18 -5.68
CA GLY A 107 -3.93 -1.58 -4.35
C GLY A 107 -2.74 -0.69 -4.03
N ASP A 108 -2.95 0.62 -3.93
CA ASP A 108 -1.91 1.64 -3.75
C ASP A 108 -1.96 2.25 -2.34
N LEU A 109 -0.80 2.36 -1.68
CA LEU A 109 -0.67 3.04 -0.40
C LEU A 109 -0.24 4.51 -0.57
N GLN A 110 -1.18 5.45 -0.61
CA GLN A 110 -0.83 6.87 -0.55
C GLN A 110 -0.96 7.42 0.88
N TYR A 111 0.07 8.12 1.39
CA TYR A 111 -0.03 8.88 2.65
C TYR A 111 0.70 10.22 2.54
N GLY A 112 -0.07 11.30 2.36
CA GLY A 112 0.48 12.66 2.24
C GLY A 112 1.57 12.77 1.16
N ASN A 113 2.70 13.42 1.48
CA ASN A 113 3.87 13.54 0.59
C ASN A 113 4.74 12.27 0.52
N LEU A 114 4.46 11.26 1.35
CA LEU A 114 5.16 9.98 1.32
C LEU A 114 4.37 9.06 0.38
N ARG A 115 4.69 9.15 -0.92
CA ARG A 115 4.25 8.12 -1.88
C ARG A 115 4.98 6.83 -1.53
N TYR A 116 4.36 6.00 -0.70
CA TYR A 116 4.71 4.59 -0.65
C TYR A 116 4.20 4.03 -1.97
N PHE A 117 5.05 4.01 -3.00
CA PHE A 117 4.76 3.24 -4.20
C PHE A 117 4.92 1.77 -3.84
N VAL A 118 3.96 1.28 -3.06
CA VAL A 118 3.73 -0.12 -2.87
C VAL A 118 2.37 -0.44 -3.43
N SER A 119 2.40 -1.06 -4.61
CA SER A 119 1.22 -1.39 -5.40
C SER A 119 1.09 -2.90 -5.46
N LEU A 120 -0.07 -3.42 -5.08
CA LEU A 120 -0.43 -4.82 -5.28
C LEU A 120 -1.12 -4.95 -6.63
N LEU A 121 -0.49 -5.57 -7.61
CA LEU A 121 -1.13 -5.86 -8.89
C LEU A 121 -1.64 -7.29 -8.90
N HIS A 122 -2.94 -7.47 -9.15
CA HIS A 122 -3.55 -8.76 -9.42
C HIS A 122 -4.16 -8.74 -10.83
N GLY A 123 -3.63 -9.55 -11.74
CA GLY A 123 -4.16 -9.66 -13.09
C GLY A 123 -5.34 -10.63 -13.14
N LEU A 124 -6.40 -10.27 -13.85
CA LEU A 124 -7.71 -10.93 -13.82
C LEU A 124 -7.77 -12.32 -14.49
N ARG A 125 -6.63 -12.94 -14.83
CA ARG A 125 -6.54 -14.21 -15.57
C ARG A 125 -5.55 -15.19 -14.94
N GLY A 126 -5.62 -15.39 -13.62
CA GLY A 126 -4.67 -16.24 -12.90
C GLY A 126 -3.24 -15.66 -12.87
N SER A 127 -3.11 -14.34 -12.95
CA SER A 127 -1.81 -13.68 -12.88
C SER A 127 -1.29 -13.68 -11.44
N SER A 128 0.00 -14.00 -11.25
CA SER A 128 0.63 -13.93 -9.94
C SER A 128 0.56 -12.51 -9.37
N ARG A 129 0.29 -12.41 -8.07
CA ARG A 129 0.29 -11.14 -7.34
C ARG A 129 1.66 -10.50 -7.43
N ARG A 130 1.73 -9.22 -7.76
CA ARG A 130 3.00 -8.46 -7.78
C ARG A 130 2.96 -7.35 -6.77
N CYS A 131 4.06 -7.20 -6.03
CA CYS A 131 4.32 -6.11 -5.11
C CYS A 131 5.40 -5.22 -5.72
N TYR A 132 5.04 -4.02 -6.12
CA TYR A 132 5.98 -2.99 -6.55
C TYR A 132 6.48 -2.29 -5.28
N ALA A 133 7.76 -1.97 -5.14
CA ALA A 133 8.22 -1.16 -4.01
C ALA A 133 9.37 -0.25 -4.42
N HIS A 134 9.36 0.98 -3.93
CA HIS A 134 10.56 1.82 -3.93
C HIS A 134 11.67 1.14 -3.12
N ASN A 135 12.94 1.27 -3.50
CA ASN A 135 14.08 0.57 -2.88
C ASN A 135 14.13 0.75 -1.35
N LYS A 136 13.78 1.94 -0.85
CA LYS A 136 13.65 2.23 0.60
C LYS A 136 12.68 1.28 1.32
N TYR A 137 11.62 0.84 0.64
CA TYR A 137 10.54 -0.01 1.16
C TYR A 137 10.56 -1.43 0.58
N ALA A 138 11.59 -1.82 -0.17
CA ALA A 138 11.79 -3.18 -0.69
C ALA A 138 11.57 -4.28 0.36
N SER A 139 12.02 -4.04 1.60
CA SER A 139 11.86 -4.96 2.72
C SER A 139 10.40 -5.23 3.10
N VAL A 140 9.46 -4.36 2.73
CA VAL A 140 8.02 -4.57 2.97
C VAL A 140 7.52 -5.73 2.10
N CYS A 141 7.78 -5.69 0.79
CA CYS A 141 7.38 -6.75 -0.14
C CYS A 141 8.03 -8.10 0.20
N THR A 142 9.34 -8.11 0.52
CA THR A 142 10.01 -9.37 0.89
C THR A 142 9.47 -9.95 2.20
N SER A 143 9.09 -9.10 3.15
CA SER A 143 8.49 -9.55 4.42
C SER A 143 7.06 -10.08 4.30
N LEU A 144 6.47 -10.00 3.11
CA LEU A 144 5.16 -10.56 2.75
C LEU A 144 5.29 -11.80 1.86
N GLY A 145 6.49 -12.39 1.77
CA GLY A 145 6.75 -13.56 0.93
C GLY A 145 7.18 -13.21 -0.50
N GLY A 146 7.41 -11.93 -0.81
CA GLY A 146 7.78 -11.50 -2.15
C GLY A 146 9.18 -11.93 -2.58
N ARG A 147 9.28 -12.60 -3.73
CA ARG A 147 10.55 -12.92 -4.39
C ARG A 147 10.88 -11.86 -5.43
N LEU A 148 12.12 -11.38 -5.44
CA LEU A 148 12.55 -10.36 -6.40
C LEU A 148 12.43 -10.90 -7.83
N MET A 149 11.71 -10.18 -8.69
CA MET A 149 11.54 -10.50 -10.10
C MET A 149 12.41 -9.59 -10.97
N GLN A 150 12.35 -8.28 -10.72
CA GLN A 150 13.10 -7.28 -11.49
C GLN A 150 13.46 -6.10 -10.59
N THR A 151 14.67 -5.59 -10.75
CA THR A 151 15.06 -4.27 -10.25
C THR A 151 15.13 -3.33 -11.44
N ASN A 152 14.48 -2.17 -11.32
CA ASN A 152 14.65 -1.08 -12.26
C ASN A 152 15.70 -0.12 -11.68
N ASP A 153 16.64 0.32 -12.53
CA ASP A 153 17.75 1.22 -12.14
C ASP A 153 17.27 2.60 -11.64
N GLY A 154 15.97 2.89 -11.72
CA GLY A 154 15.34 4.16 -11.33
C GLY A 154 14.75 4.25 -9.92
N ASN A 155 15.15 3.41 -8.95
CA ASN A 155 14.71 3.35 -7.53
C ASN A 155 13.56 2.39 -7.14
N TRP A 156 13.17 1.42 -7.96
CA TRP A 156 11.98 0.60 -7.75
C TRP A 156 12.23 -0.84 -8.15
N SER A 157 11.68 -1.75 -7.36
CA SER A 157 11.83 -3.20 -7.52
C SER A 157 10.46 -3.86 -7.54
N ILE A 158 10.34 -4.92 -8.33
CA ILE A 158 9.13 -5.70 -8.51
C ILE A 158 9.36 -7.06 -7.85
N TYR A 159 8.42 -7.44 -6.99
CA TYR A 159 8.41 -8.72 -6.29
C TYR A 159 7.18 -9.52 -6.71
N ILE A 160 7.36 -10.81 -7.00
CA ILE A 160 6.26 -11.75 -7.16
C ILE A 160 5.87 -12.28 -5.78
N LEU A 161 4.60 -12.17 -5.42
CA LEU A 161 4.03 -12.74 -4.20
C LEU A 161 3.42 -14.10 -4.55
N GLU A 162 3.76 -15.13 -3.78
CA GLU A 162 3.13 -16.45 -3.84
C GLU A 162 1.91 -16.53 -2.91
#